data_AF-A0A1V9YWT9-F1
#
_entry.id   AF-A0A1V9YWT9-F1
#
_cell.length_a   1.000
_cell.length_b   1.000
_cell.length_c   1.000
_cell.angle_alpha   90.00
_cell.angle_beta   90.00
_cell.angle_gamma   90.00
#
_symmetry.space_group_name_H-M   'P 1'
#
loop_
_entity.id
_entity.type
_entity.pdbx_description
1 polymer ?
#
loop_
_entity_poly.entity_id
_entity_poly.type
_entity_poly.pdbx_seq_one_letter_code
_entity_poly.pdbx_strand_id
1 'polypeptide(L)'
;MASSLRHKVLFVLGGPGAGKGTQCAKIVAQYGFVHLSAGDLLREERASGSANGDMIDRMIREGAIVPVKVTLDLIRKAMNASGRDLFLIDGFPRNFDNLEGWNAEMSDVDVAGVLFYDCPEDEMERRLLKRGETSGRTDDNAEAIRKRFKTYTESTMPIIDHFAAQNKVFHILATASPEAVFEETQKAIEPIVKAHLVATTQRLLDAVFSNDWVTYQALCDPGLMAIEPQSMGHVVEGMAFHEFYFKNAGRGGLGVSSICKANVVDPHVMLLGDTAVVAFANVIQSATDPSVVYMETRVWNRSSGTWKNVHFHRSAK
;
A
#
# COMPACT_ATOMS: atom_id res chain seq x y z
N MET A 1 -19.62 -4.04 -11.85
CA MET A 1 -18.53 -4.44 -10.94
C MET A 1 -18.05 -3.20 -10.23
N ALA A 2 -17.87 -3.26 -8.91
CA ALA A 2 -17.23 -2.18 -8.19
C ALA A 2 -15.79 -1.99 -8.71
N SER A 3 -15.33 -0.75 -8.87
CA SER A 3 -13.96 -0.45 -9.29
C SER A 3 -12.96 -1.14 -8.37
N SER A 4 -11.94 -1.80 -8.92
CA SER A 4 -10.77 -2.18 -8.11
C SER A 4 -10.13 -0.92 -7.53
N LEU A 5 -9.64 -1.00 -6.29
CA LEU A 5 -8.82 0.08 -5.76
C LEU A 5 -7.55 0.19 -6.59
N ARG A 6 -7.10 1.42 -6.84
CA ARG A 6 -5.76 1.62 -7.40
C ARG A 6 -4.74 1.15 -6.37
N HIS A 7 -3.68 0.48 -6.83
CA HIS A 7 -2.55 0.16 -5.98
C HIS A 7 -1.99 1.46 -5.38
N LYS A 8 -1.67 1.43 -4.09
CA LYS A 8 -1.12 2.57 -3.37
C LYS A 8 0.36 2.34 -3.10
N VAL A 9 1.18 3.28 -3.54
CA VAL A 9 2.64 3.20 -3.49
C VAL A 9 3.20 4.29 -2.58
N LEU A 10 4.18 3.90 -1.77
CA LEU A 10 5.16 4.80 -1.18
C LEU A 10 6.53 4.52 -1.80
N PHE A 11 7.19 5.56 -2.28
CA PHE A 11 8.61 5.46 -2.58
C PHE A 11 9.41 5.50 -1.28
N VAL A 12 10.44 4.67 -1.19
CA VAL A 12 11.34 4.64 -0.05
C VAL A 12 12.72 5.10 -0.49
N LEU A 13 13.05 6.34 -0.14
CA LEU A 13 14.26 7.03 -0.56
C LEU A 13 15.13 7.42 0.65
N GLY A 14 16.39 7.71 0.36
CA GLY A 14 17.43 7.99 1.34
C GLY A 14 18.76 7.41 0.91
N GLY A 15 19.84 7.92 1.48
CA GLY A 15 21.20 7.55 1.07
C GLY A 15 21.52 6.05 1.28
N PRO A 16 22.58 5.54 0.64
CA PRO A 16 23.05 4.17 0.88
C PRO A 16 23.47 4.04 2.35
N GLY A 17 22.97 3.02 3.07
CA GLY A 17 23.26 2.86 4.51
C GLY A 17 22.25 3.55 5.44
N ALA A 18 21.29 4.33 4.94
CA ALA A 18 20.28 5.02 5.76
C ALA A 18 19.29 4.10 6.50
N GLY A 19 19.31 2.78 6.28
CA GLY A 19 18.45 1.82 6.98
C GLY A 19 17.07 1.54 6.34
N LYS A 20 16.86 1.97 5.09
CA LYS A 20 15.61 1.77 4.32
C LYS A 20 15.05 0.35 4.39
N GLY A 21 15.86 -0.67 4.06
CA GLY A 21 15.42 -2.06 4.04
C GLY A 21 14.96 -2.58 5.41
N THR A 22 15.65 -2.17 6.48
CA THR A 22 15.26 -2.50 7.87
C THR A 22 13.88 -1.94 8.19
N GLN A 23 13.62 -0.69 7.80
CA GLN A 23 12.34 -0.05 8.04
C GLN A 23 11.23 -0.64 7.16
N CYS A 24 11.54 -0.96 5.89
CA CYS A 24 10.61 -1.67 5.01
C CYS A 24 10.17 -3.02 5.61
N ALA A 25 11.10 -3.80 6.17
CA ALA A 25 10.78 -5.07 6.80
C ALA A 25 9.82 -4.91 8.00
N LYS A 26 10.03 -3.88 8.84
CA LYS A 26 9.11 -3.56 9.95
C LYS A 26 7.73 -3.11 9.44
N ILE A 27 7.67 -2.30 8.37
CA ILE A 27 6.40 -1.89 7.75
C ILE A 27 5.66 -3.10 7.16
N VAL A 28 6.35 -4.02 6.48
CA VAL A 28 5.77 -5.25 5.95
C VAL A 28 5.16 -6.07 7.10
N ALA A 29 5.92 -6.30 8.17
CA ALA A 29 5.48 -7.10 9.31
C ALA A 29 4.25 -6.50 10.02
N GLN A 30 4.23 -5.18 10.23
CA GLN A 30 3.18 -4.54 11.02
C GLN A 30 2.00 -4.00 10.19
N TYR A 31 2.22 -3.62 8.93
CA TYR A 31 1.24 -2.98 8.07
C TYR A 31 0.86 -3.80 6.82
N GLY A 32 1.54 -4.92 6.55
CA GLY A 32 1.17 -5.85 5.49
C GLY A 32 1.43 -5.31 4.08
N PHE A 33 2.28 -4.30 3.96
CA PHE A 33 2.77 -3.82 2.67
C PHE A 33 3.60 -4.90 1.97
N VAL A 34 3.69 -4.81 0.65
CA VAL A 34 4.66 -5.56 -0.14
C VAL A 34 5.89 -4.68 -0.36
N HIS A 35 7.06 -5.15 0.05
CA HIS A 35 8.33 -4.47 -0.21
C HIS A 35 8.92 -4.95 -1.53
N LEU A 36 9.10 -4.03 -2.46
CA LEU A 36 9.73 -4.25 -3.76
C LEU A 36 11.00 -3.38 -3.83
N SER A 37 12.17 -4.00 -3.69
CA SER A 37 13.43 -3.31 -3.93
C SER A 37 13.78 -3.39 -5.41
N ALA A 38 13.90 -2.24 -6.08
CA ALA A 38 14.31 -2.19 -7.48
C ALA A 38 15.68 -2.87 -7.69
N GLY A 39 16.58 -2.74 -6.71
CA GLY A 39 17.89 -3.39 -6.76
C GLY A 39 17.82 -4.91 -6.64
N ASP A 40 16.93 -5.45 -5.80
CA ASP A 40 16.75 -6.91 -5.67
C ASP A 40 16.08 -7.49 -6.90
N LEU A 41 15.02 -6.85 -7.41
CA LEU A 41 14.35 -7.28 -8.65
C LEU A 41 15.32 -7.37 -9.84
N LEU A 42 16.22 -6.39 -9.99
CA LEU A 42 17.25 -6.43 -11.04
C LEU A 42 18.27 -7.57 -10.82
N ARG A 43 18.66 -7.85 -9.57
CA ARG A 43 19.58 -8.96 -9.26
C ARG A 43 18.93 -10.32 -9.52
N GLU A 44 17.66 -10.48 -9.19
CA GLU A 44 16.88 -11.68 -9.46
C GLU A 44 16.70 -11.89 -10.97
N GLU A 45 16.37 -10.85 -11.72
CA GLU A 45 16.22 -10.91 -13.18
C GLU A 45 17.54 -11.22 -13.90
N ARG A 46 18.67 -10.81 -13.33
CA ARG A 46 19.99 -11.24 -13.78
C ARG A 46 20.22 -12.73 -13.52
N ALA A 47 19.89 -13.21 -12.32
CA ALA A 47 20.12 -14.59 -11.91
C ALA A 47 19.19 -15.59 -12.64
N SER A 48 18.05 -15.13 -13.15
CA SER A 48 17.07 -15.96 -13.85
C SER A 48 17.50 -16.41 -15.26
N GLY A 49 18.59 -15.86 -15.81
CA GLY A 49 19.01 -16.13 -17.19
C GLY A 49 18.10 -15.49 -18.24
N SER A 50 17.38 -14.43 -17.87
CA SER A 50 16.50 -13.67 -18.76
C SER A 50 17.26 -13.05 -19.95
N ALA A 51 16.54 -12.66 -21.00
CA ALA A 51 17.10 -11.92 -22.14
C ALA A 51 17.74 -10.58 -21.73
N ASN A 52 17.33 -10.01 -20.58
CA ASN A 52 17.89 -8.79 -20.03
C ASN A 52 19.09 -9.04 -19.09
N GLY A 53 19.37 -10.29 -18.72
CA GLY A 53 20.32 -10.63 -17.66
C GLY A 53 21.74 -10.11 -17.90
N ASP A 54 22.26 -10.29 -19.12
CA ASP A 54 23.61 -9.83 -19.50
C ASP A 54 23.72 -8.30 -19.52
N MET A 55 22.65 -7.61 -19.97
CA MET A 55 22.58 -6.15 -19.97
C MET A 55 22.57 -5.62 -18.53
N ILE A 56 21.75 -6.22 -17.67
CA ILE A 56 21.64 -5.84 -16.26
C ILE A 56 22.96 -6.07 -15.53
N ASP A 57 23.64 -7.20 -15.76
CA ASP A 57 24.94 -7.47 -15.12
C ASP A 57 25.99 -6.41 -15.49
N ARG A 58 26.10 -6.07 -16.77
CA ARG A 58 27.04 -5.04 -17.24
C ARG A 58 26.78 -3.69 -16.56
N MET A 59 25.54 -3.23 -16.57
CA MET A 59 25.17 -1.93 -16.02
C MET A 59 25.36 -1.86 -14.49
N ILE A 60 25.02 -2.93 -13.76
CA ILE A 60 25.24 -2.98 -12.31
C ILE A 60 26.74 -2.90 -11.97
N ARG A 61 27.61 -3.62 -12.69
CA ARG A 61 29.07 -3.57 -12.46
C ARG A 61 29.66 -2.21 -12.74
N GLU A 62 29.17 -1.53 -13.78
CA GLU A 62 29.63 -0.20 -14.19
C GLU A 62 29.02 0.94 -13.34
N GLY A 63 28.05 0.62 -12.48
CA GLY A 63 27.30 1.63 -11.73
C GLY A 63 26.35 2.48 -12.61
N ALA A 64 26.06 2.02 -13.82
CA ALA A 64 25.13 2.66 -14.74
C ALA A 64 23.68 2.35 -14.39
N ILE A 65 22.76 3.24 -14.79
CA ILE A 65 21.33 3.09 -14.53
C ILE A 65 20.71 2.22 -15.62
N VAL A 66 20.05 1.13 -15.22
CA VAL A 66 19.30 0.23 -16.11
C VAL A 66 18.16 1.01 -16.77
N PRO A 67 17.85 0.79 -18.07
CA PRO A 67 16.72 1.44 -18.73
C PRO A 67 15.45 1.37 -17.89
N VAL A 68 14.81 2.53 -17.72
CA VAL A 68 13.67 2.69 -16.81
C VAL A 68 12.57 1.67 -17.08
N LYS A 69 12.27 1.40 -18.36
CA LYS A 69 11.24 0.46 -18.79
C LYS A 69 11.44 -0.95 -18.21
N VAL A 70 12.67 -1.46 -18.22
CA VAL A 70 12.97 -2.80 -17.65
C VAL A 70 12.68 -2.83 -16.16
N THR A 71 13.07 -1.78 -15.43
CA THR A 71 12.81 -1.69 -13.99
C THR A 71 11.31 -1.59 -13.69
N LEU A 72 10.57 -0.80 -14.48
CA LEU A 72 9.12 -0.65 -14.34
C LEU A 72 8.36 -1.94 -14.67
N ASP A 73 8.75 -2.67 -15.71
CA ASP A 73 8.14 -3.95 -16.08
C ASP A 73 8.30 -4.98 -14.95
N LEU A 74 9.48 -5.03 -14.32
CA LEU A 74 9.74 -5.89 -13.16
C LEU A 74 8.88 -5.49 -11.95
N ILE A 75 8.79 -4.20 -11.64
CA ILE A 75 7.94 -3.69 -10.55
C ILE A 75 6.47 -4.04 -10.83
N ARG A 76 5.96 -3.77 -12.04
CA ARG A 76 4.57 -4.05 -12.42
C ARG A 76 4.24 -5.54 -12.31
N LYS A 77 5.13 -6.40 -12.81
CA LYS A 77 4.99 -7.86 -12.71
C LYS A 77 4.91 -8.30 -11.25
N ALA A 78 5.78 -7.78 -10.38
CA ALA A 78 5.79 -8.12 -8.96
C ALA A 78 4.55 -7.60 -8.23
N MET A 79 4.08 -6.37 -8.54
CA MET A 79 2.85 -5.81 -7.97
C MET A 79 1.65 -6.68 -8.30
N ASN A 80 1.46 -7.02 -9.58
CA ASN A 80 0.34 -7.84 -10.05
C ASN A 80 0.37 -9.25 -9.46
N ALA A 81 1.55 -9.86 -9.34
CA ALA A 81 1.70 -11.22 -8.77
C ALA A 81 1.39 -11.27 -7.27
N SER A 82 1.54 -10.16 -6.55
CA SER A 82 1.35 -10.12 -5.09
C SER A 82 -0.10 -10.26 -4.65
N GLY A 83 -1.06 -9.83 -5.49
CA GLY A 83 -2.47 -9.71 -5.12
C GLY A 83 -2.75 -8.75 -3.96
N ARG A 84 -1.84 -7.79 -3.71
CA ARG A 84 -1.95 -6.78 -2.63
C ARG A 84 -2.16 -5.39 -3.19
N ASP A 85 -2.63 -4.49 -2.32
CA ASP A 85 -2.95 -3.11 -2.70
C ASP A 85 -1.91 -2.09 -2.22
N LEU A 86 -1.04 -2.45 -1.26
CA LEU A 86 -0.11 -1.53 -0.59
C LEU A 86 1.34 -1.93 -0.88
N PHE A 87 2.12 -1.00 -1.43
CA PHE A 87 3.49 -1.27 -1.89
C PHE A 87 4.49 -0.24 -1.39
N LEU A 88 5.67 -0.74 -1.02
CA LEU A 88 6.88 0.05 -0.79
C LEU A 88 7.82 -0.19 -1.96
N ILE A 89 8.12 0.87 -2.70
CA ILE A 89 9.07 0.81 -3.81
C ILE A 89 10.41 1.39 -3.31
N ASP A 90 11.35 0.51 -2.97
CA ASP A 90 12.63 0.87 -2.34
C ASP A 90 13.74 1.09 -3.38
N GLY A 91 14.38 2.26 -3.27
CA GLY A 91 15.50 2.64 -4.11
C GLY A 91 15.12 2.97 -5.55
N PHE A 92 13.87 3.38 -5.79
CA PHE A 92 13.36 3.93 -7.05
C PHE A 92 12.27 4.97 -6.72
N PRO A 93 12.13 6.05 -7.50
CA PRO A 93 13.01 6.50 -8.59
C PRO A 93 14.35 7.08 -8.07
N ARG A 94 15.43 6.94 -8.86
CA ARG A 94 16.77 7.44 -8.50
C ARG A 94 17.18 8.73 -9.19
N ASN A 95 16.48 9.10 -10.27
CA ASN A 95 16.70 10.28 -11.10
C ASN A 95 15.39 10.69 -11.78
N PHE A 96 15.39 11.79 -12.54
CA PHE A 96 14.19 12.30 -13.20
C PHE A 96 13.72 11.39 -14.33
N ASP A 97 14.62 10.78 -15.11
CA ASP A 97 14.26 9.81 -16.15
C ASP A 97 13.43 8.63 -15.57
N ASN A 98 13.78 8.16 -14.36
CA ASN A 98 13.02 7.15 -13.65
C ASN A 98 11.62 7.64 -13.26
N LEU A 99 11.54 8.87 -12.75
CA LEU A 99 10.28 9.48 -12.33
C LEU A 99 9.36 9.77 -13.52
N GLU A 100 9.89 10.30 -14.62
CA GLU A 100 9.15 10.54 -15.85
C GLU A 100 8.64 9.22 -16.45
N GLY A 101 9.49 8.20 -16.51
CA GLY A 101 9.07 6.86 -16.93
C GLY A 101 7.97 6.30 -16.03
N TRP A 102 8.06 6.47 -14.71
CA TRP A 102 6.99 6.08 -13.79
C TRP A 102 5.68 6.80 -14.11
N ASN A 103 5.71 8.13 -14.28
CA ASN A 103 4.52 8.92 -14.55
C ASN A 103 3.85 8.54 -15.87
N ALA A 104 4.64 8.15 -16.88
CA ALA A 104 4.12 7.69 -18.17
C ALA A 104 3.50 6.29 -18.10
N GLU A 105 4.21 5.33 -17.49
CA GLU A 105 3.87 3.90 -17.57
C GLU A 105 3.07 3.38 -16.37
N MET A 106 3.01 4.11 -15.24
CA MET A 106 2.36 3.71 -13.97
C MET A 106 1.24 4.69 -13.54
N SER A 107 0.57 5.32 -14.51
CA SER A 107 -0.50 6.32 -14.26
C SER A 107 -1.75 5.76 -13.56
N ASP A 108 -1.92 4.43 -13.54
CA ASP A 108 -2.96 3.68 -12.84
C ASP A 108 -2.66 3.47 -11.35
N VAL A 109 -1.45 3.80 -10.90
CA VAL A 109 -0.98 3.63 -9.51
C VAL A 109 -1.07 4.95 -8.75
N ASP A 110 -1.56 4.91 -7.51
CA ASP A 110 -1.64 6.08 -6.63
C ASP A 110 -0.38 6.21 -5.78
N VAL A 111 0.46 7.21 -6.08
CA VAL A 111 1.67 7.52 -5.29
C VAL A 111 1.28 8.42 -4.11
N ALA A 112 1.23 7.81 -2.93
CA ALA A 112 0.90 8.47 -1.68
C ALA A 112 2.00 9.43 -1.20
N GLY A 113 3.26 9.15 -1.54
CA GLY A 113 4.39 10.02 -1.22
C GLY A 113 5.72 9.28 -1.15
N VAL A 114 6.69 9.92 -0.50
CA VAL A 114 8.07 9.46 -0.32
C VAL A 114 8.36 9.36 1.18
N LEU A 115 8.72 8.16 1.65
CA LEU A 115 9.39 8.00 2.93
C LEU A 115 10.86 8.33 2.73
N PHE A 116 11.30 9.47 3.26
CA PHE A 116 12.69 9.90 3.14
C PHE A 116 13.43 9.67 4.46
N TYR A 117 14.35 8.71 4.45
CA TYR A 117 15.24 8.42 5.56
C TYR A 117 16.51 9.27 5.45
N ASP A 118 16.53 10.37 6.20
CA ASP A 118 17.63 11.31 6.25
C ASP A 118 18.68 10.85 7.25
N CYS A 119 19.91 10.65 6.77
CA CYS A 119 21.00 10.12 7.57
C CYS A 119 22.29 10.85 7.17
N PRO A 120 23.08 11.37 8.12
CA PRO A 120 24.39 11.95 7.85
C PRO A 120 25.33 10.96 7.13
N GLU A 121 26.18 11.49 6.24
CA GLU A 121 27.08 10.70 5.40
C GLU A 121 28.07 9.85 6.21
N ASP A 122 28.61 10.40 7.30
CA ASP A 122 29.53 9.71 8.21
C ASP A 122 28.89 8.48 8.87
N GLU A 123 27.63 8.61 9.31
CA GLU A 123 26.87 7.50 9.87
C GLU A 123 26.52 6.45 8.80
N MET A 124 26.16 6.89 7.59
CA MET A 124 25.91 6.00 6.46
C MET A 124 27.16 5.22 6.06
N GLU A 125 28.33 5.86 5.99
CA GLU A 125 29.62 5.24 5.66
C GLU A 125 29.96 4.18 6.71
N ARG A 126 29.85 4.52 8.00
CA ARG A 126 30.06 3.59 9.12
C ARG A 126 29.18 2.34 8.99
N ARG A 127 27.90 2.50 8.64
CA ARG A 127 26.95 1.39 8.45
C ARG A 127 27.29 0.53 7.23
N LEU A 128 27.72 1.14 6.13
CA LEU A 128 28.08 0.43 4.90
C LEU A 128 29.33 -0.42 5.09
N LEU A 129 30.37 0.10 5.75
CA LEU A 129 31.59 -0.64 6.04
C LEU A 129 31.30 -1.90 6.88
N LYS A 130 30.53 -1.75 7.96
CA LYS A 130 30.09 -2.88 8.81
C LYS A 130 29.26 -3.92 8.04
N ARG A 131 28.47 -3.49 7.06
CA ARG A 131 27.70 -4.39 6.20
C ARG A 131 28.58 -5.12 5.18
N GLY A 132 29.60 -4.46 4.65
CA GLY A 132 30.58 -5.08 3.75
C GLY A 132 31.28 -6.29 4.37
N GLU A 133 31.55 -6.24 5.67
CA GLU A 133 32.15 -7.35 6.44
C GLU A 133 31.26 -8.60 6.52
N THR A 134 29.93 -8.44 6.44
CA THR A 134 28.96 -9.51 6.75
C THR A 134 28.11 -9.97 5.56
N SER A 135 27.95 -9.14 4.52
CA SER A 135 26.95 -9.37 3.47
C SER A 135 27.48 -10.00 2.17
N GLY A 136 28.81 -10.09 1.99
CA GLY A 136 29.40 -10.60 0.74
C GLY A 136 29.14 -9.73 -0.50
N ARG A 137 28.64 -8.50 -0.32
CA ARG A 137 28.38 -7.55 -1.40
C ARG A 137 29.68 -6.99 -1.98
N THR A 138 29.92 -7.26 -3.27
CA THR A 138 31.12 -6.81 -3.99
C THR A 138 31.17 -5.28 -4.20
N ASP A 139 30.04 -4.59 -4.03
CA ASP A 139 29.87 -3.14 -4.20
C ASP A 139 29.97 -2.31 -2.90
N ASP A 140 30.25 -2.93 -1.75
CA ASP A 140 30.43 -2.25 -0.45
C ASP A 140 31.93 -2.02 -0.15
N ASN A 141 32.68 -1.42 -1.09
CA ASN A 141 34.06 -0.95 -0.90
C ASN A 141 34.15 0.59 -0.90
N ALA A 142 35.21 1.17 -0.33
CA ALA A 142 35.31 2.62 -0.11
C ALA A 142 35.13 3.47 -1.39
N GLU A 143 35.63 3.02 -2.53
CA GLU A 143 35.48 3.74 -3.80
C GLU A 143 34.03 3.67 -4.32
N ALA A 144 33.41 2.50 -4.25
CA ALA A 144 32.01 2.30 -4.64
C ALA A 144 31.04 3.05 -3.72
N ILE A 145 31.33 3.13 -2.41
CA ILE A 145 30.54 3.88 -1.43
C ILE A 145 30.53 5.37 -1.80
N ARG A 146 31.70 5.98 -2.06
CA ARG A 146 31.79 7.39 -2.46
C ARG A 146 31.03 7.68 -3.76
N LYS A 147 31.14 6.80 -4.75
CA LYS A 147 30.36 6.92 -6.00
C LYS A 147 28.85 6.92 -5.72
N ARG A 148 28.37 6.06 -4.82
CA ARG A 148 26.96 5.98 -4.44
C ARG A 148 26.47 7.22 -3.67
N PHE A 149 27.29 7.82 -2.81
CA PHE A 149 26.96 9.09 -2.17
C PHE A 149 26.85 10.22 -3.19
N LYS A 150 27.83 10.32 -4.11
CA LYS A 150 27.78 11.31 -5.19
C LYS A 150 26.52 11.19 -6.03
N THR A 151 26.19 9.99 -6.53
CA THR A 151 24.97 9.76 -7.30
C THR A 151 23.70 10.07 -6.50
N TYR A 152 23.66 9.71 -5.22
CA TYR A 152 22.54 10.04 -4.35
C TYR A 152 22.32 11.56 -4.27
N THR A 153 23.37 12.33 -3.99
CA THR A 153 23.30 13.79 -3.88
C THR A 153 22.97 14.45 -5.21
N GLU A 154 23.59 14.03 -6.31
CA GLU A 154 23.42 14.68 -7.62
C GLU A 154 22.14 14.30 -8.34
N SER A 155 21.61 13.08 -8.13
CA SER A 155 20.49 12.54 -8.91
C SER A 155 19.24 12.23 -8.08
N THR A 156 19.41 11.73 -6.84
CA THR A 156 18.26 11.30 -6.02
C THR A 156 17.71 12.42 -5.13
N MET A 157 18.56 13.28 -4.56
CA MET A 157 18.10 14.44 -3.77
C MET A 157 17.15 15.37 -4.54
N PRO A 158 17.41 15.71 -5.83
CA PRO A 158 16.47 16.52 -6.61
C PRO A 158 15.05 15.92 -6.73
N ILE A 159 14.93 14.58 -6.66
CA ILE A 159 13.63 13.90 -6.64
C ILE A 159 12.93 14.10 -5.30
N ILE A 160 13.67 14.01 -4.20
CA ILE A 160 13.14 14.29 -2.87
C ILE A 160 12.63 15.72 -2.81
N ASP A 161 13.41 16.69 -3.32
CA ASP A 161 13.01 18.10 -3.40
C ASP A 161 11.75 18.31 -4.25
N HIS A 162 11.64 17.61 -5.38
CA HIS A 162 10.45 17.63 -6.24
C HIS A 162 9.18 17.17 -5.51
N PHE A 163 9.25 16.10 -4.71
CA PHE A 163 8.11 15.65 -3.90
C PHE A 163 7.89 16.53 -2.66
N ALA A 164 8.95 17.11 -2.10
CA ALA A 164 8.86 18.02 -0.95
C ALA A 164 8.06 19.28 -1.32
N ALA A 165 8.30 19.83 -2.51
CA ALA A 165 7.53 20.96 -3.07
C ALA A 165 6.03 20.65 -3.23
N GLN A 166 5.64 19.37 -3.25
CA GLN A 166 4.25 18.91 -3.34
C GLN A 166 3.65 18.52 -1.98
N ASN A 167 4.37 18.71 -0.87
CA ASN A 167 4.02 18.20 0.45
C ASN A 167 3.83 16.67 0.49
N LYS A 168 4.59 15.94 -0.32
CA LYS A 168 4.53 14.47 -0.44
C LYS A 168 5.73 13.76 0.17
N VAL A 169 6.56 14.45 0.95
CA VAL A 169 7.71 13.86 1.64
C VAL A 169 7.41 13.71 3.12
N PHE A 170 7.53 12.47 3.61
CA PHE A 170 7.59 12.14 5.01
C PHE A 170 9.06 12.06 5.42
N HIS A 171 9.58 13.18 5.95
CA HIS A 171 10.98 13.30 6.38
C HIS A 171 11.18 12.58 7.72
N ILE A 172 12.10 11.64 7.76
CA ILE A 172 12.37 10.79 8.93
C ILE A 172 13.88 10.81 9.19
N LEU A 173 14.28 11.34 10.35
CA LEU A 173 15.67 11.33 10.78
C LEU A 173 16.09 9.90 11.18
N ALA A 174 17.04 9.33 10.44
CA ALA A 174 17.46 7.93 10.54
C ALA A 174 18.77 7.74 11.33
N THR A 175 19.00 8.57 12.34
CA THR A 175 20.20 8.54 13.21
C THR A 175 20.00 7.79 14.53
N ALA A 176 18.76 7.65 15.00
CA ALA A 176 18.42 6.96 16.23
C ALA A 176 18.43 5.42 16.08
N SER A 177 17.96 4.70 17.11
CA SER A 177 17.79 3.25 17.04
C SER A 177 16.75 2.86 15.96
N PRO A 178 16.83 1.64 15.38
CA PRO A 178 15.85 1.16 14.41
C PRO A 178 14.40 1.26 14.90
N GLU A 179 14.18 1.08 16.20
CA GLU A 179 12.87 1.16 16.86
C GLU A 179 12.37 2.60 16.91
N ALA A 180 13.20 3.56 17.34
CA ALA A 180 12.81 4.97 17.40
C ALA A 180 12.55 5.56 15.99
N VAL A 181 13.37 5.18 15.01
CA VAL A 181 13.13 5.55 13.60
C VAL A 181 11.82 4.97 13.10
N PHE A 182 11.47 3.76 13.55
CA PHE A 182 10.23 3.12 13.17
C PHE A 182 9.01 3.79 13.80
N GLU A 183 9.08 4.23 15.06
CA GLU A 183 8.00 5.00 15.70
C GLU A 183 7.65 6.27 14.91
N GLU A 184 8.66 7.01 14.41
CA GLU A 184 8.43 8.15 13.52
C GLU A 184 7.85 7.71 12.16
N THR A 185 8.33 6.59 11.63
CA THR A 185 7.80 5.99 10.39
C THR A 185 6.31 5.63 10.53
N GLN A 186 5.86 5.15 11.70
CA GLN A 186 4.46 4.82 11.94
C GLN A 186 3.55 6.05 11.79
N LYS A 187 3.99 7.23 12.24
CA LYS A 187 3.22 8.48 12.09
C LYS A 187 2.96 8.83 10.63
N ALA A 188 3.87 8.47 9.72
CA ALA A 188 3.71 8.64 8.28
C ALA A 188 2.82 7.55 7.65
N ILE A 189 2.96 6.30 8.10
CA ILE A 189 2.26 5.14 7.52
C ILE A 189 0.80 5.04 7.95
N GLU A 190 0.49 5.29 9.23
CA GLU A 190 -0.85 5.05 9.75
C GLU A 190 -1.95 5.83 9.01
N PRO A 191 -1.80 7.14 8.68
CA PRO A 191 -2.81 7.85 7.89
C PRO A 191 -3.10 7.19 6.53
N ILE A 192 -2.07 6.62 5.90
CA ILE A 192 -2.16 5.96 4.60
C ILE A 192 -2.94 4.64 4.72
N VAL A 193 -2.66 3.87 5.76
CA VAL A 193 -3.38 2.61 6.05
C VAL A 193 -4.85 2.90 6.42
N LYS A 194 -5.09 3.94 7.24
CA LYS A 194 -6.44 4.37 7.61
C LYS A 194 -7.24 4.79 6.38
N ALA A 195 -6.65 5.61 5.50
CA ALA A 195 -7.29 6.01 4.24
C ALA A 195 -7.58 4.81 3.32
N HIS A 196 -6.68 3.84 3.25
CA HIS A 196 -6.90 2.61 2.48
C HIS A 196 -8.05 1.76 3.05
N LEU A 197 -8.17 1.63 4.38
CA LEU A 197 -9.30 0.93 5.02
C LEU A 197 -10.64 1.63 4.77
N VAL A 198 -10.67 2.97 4.77
CA VAL A 198 -11.86 3.75 4.39
C VAL A 198 -12.23 3.48 2.93
N ALA A 199 -11.28 3.52 2.01
CA ALA A 199 -11.52 3.24 0.59
C ALA A 199 -11.98 1.78 0.37
N THR A 200 -11.41 0.83 1.11
CA THR A 200 -11.81 -0.59 1.08
C THR A 200 -13.23 -0.76 1.62
N THR A 201 -13.59 -0.03 2.67
CA THR A 201 -14.95 -0.01 3.21
C THR A 201 -15.93 0.57 2.19
N GLN A 202 -15.58 1.68 1.53
CA GLN A 202 -16.40 2.26 0.48
C GLN A 202 -16.60 1.27 -0.68
N ARG A 203 -15.54 0.59 -1.13
CA ARG A 203 -15.63 -0.44 -2.17
C ARG A 203 -16.54 -1.60 -1.78
N LEU A 204 -16.52 -2.02 -0.51
CA LEU A 204 -17.43 -3.04 -0.01
C LEU A 204 -18.88 -2.57 -0.11
N LEU A 205 -19.17 -1.34 0.33
CA LEU A 205 -20.53 -0.78 0.22
C LEU A 205 -20.97 -0.65 -1.25
N ASP A 206 -20.10 -0.17 -2.13
CA ASP A 206 -20.37 -0.10 -3.58
C ASP A 206 -20.71 -1.48 -4.15
N ALA A 207 -20.05 -2.55 -3.68
CA ALA A 207 -20.36 -3.92 -4.08
C ALA A 207 -21.77 -4.35 -3.66
N VAL A 208 -22.23 -3.95 -2.46
CA VAL A 208 -23.60 -4.20 -2.01
C VAL A 208 -24.62 -3.53 -2.93
N PHE A 209 -24.45 -2.24 -3.22
CA PHE A 209 -25.43 -1.47 -4.00
C PHE A 209 -25.38 -1.75 -5.51
N SER A 210 -24.26 -2.30 -6.02
CA SER A 210 -24.13 -2.73 -7.41
C SER A 210 -24.42 -4.22 -7.62
N ASN A 211 -24.91 -4.93 -6.60
CA ASN A 211 -25.16 -6.38 -6.60
C ASN A 211 -23.93 -7.22 -7.02
N ASP A 212 -22.74 -6.79 -6.63
CA ASP A 212 -21.46 -7.44 -6.93
C ASP A 212 -21.07 -8.42 -5.81
N TRP A 213 -21.69 -9.62 -5.86
CA TRP A 213 -21.42 -10.68 -4.89
C TRP A 213 -19.95 -11.11 -4.84
N VAL A 214 -19.28 -11.15 -5.99
CA VAL A 214 -17.89 -11.60 -6.08
C VAL A 214 -16.98 -10.67 -5.29
N THR A 215 -17.14 -9.36 -5.46
CA THR A 215 -16.38 -8.37 -4.69
C THR A 215 -16.73 -8.43 -3.20
N TYR A 216 -18.02 -8.51 -2.84
CA TYR A 216 -18.44 -8.61 -1.44
C TYR A 216 -17.86 -9.85 -0.75
N GLN A 217 -17.97 -11.02 -1.37
CA GLN A 217 -17.39 -12.26 -0.88
C GLN A 217 -15.86 -12.19 -0.77
N ALA A 218 -15.19 -11.53 -1.71
CA ALA A 218 -13.75 -11.34 -1.67
C ALA A 218 -13.30 -10.37 -0.57
N LEU A 219 -14.17 -9.51 -0.03
CA LEU A 219 -13.82 -8.55 1.03
C LEU A 219 -14.26 -9.02 2.42
N CYS A 220 -15.16 -9.99 2.52
CA CYS A 220 -15.65 -10.53 3.78
C CYS A 220 -14.93 -11.83 4.16
N ASP A 221 -14.82 -12.07 5.47
CA ASP A 221 -14.43 -13.37 6.00
C ASP A 221 -15.58 -14.38 5.87
N PRO A 222 -15.32 -15.68 5.59
CA PRO A 222 -16.39 -16.69 5.53
C PRO A 222 -17.20 -16.82 6.82
N GLY A 223 -16.60 -16.53 7.97
CA GLY A 223 -17.23 -16.50 9.29
C GLY A 223 -17.76 -15.13 9.71
N LEU A 224 -18.01 -14.22 8.76
CA LEU A 224 -18.54 -12.88 9.02
C LEU A 224 -19.72 -12.90 10.01
N MET A 225 -19.64 -12.08 11.05
CA MET A 225 -20.77 -11.85 11.95
C MET A 225 -21.39 -10.47 11.71
N ALA A 226 -22.71 -10.37 11.68
CA ALA A 226 -23.39 -9.10 11.47
C ALA A 226 -24.56 -8.88 12.42
N ILE A 227 -24.75 -7.62 12.83
CA ILE A 227 -25.96 -7.15 13.49
C ILE A 227 -26.51 -6.02 12.61
N GLU A 228 -27.69 -6.24 12.04
CA GLU A 228 -28.29 -5.28 11.11
C GLU A 228 -29.81 -5.21 11.28
N PRO A 229 -30.48 -4.11 10.86
CA PRO A 229 -31.92 -3.95 11.08
C PRO A 229 -32.78 -5.11 10.57
N GLN A 230 -32.36 -5.75 9.48
CA GLN A 230 -33.02 -6.89 8.84
C GLN A 230 -32.96 -8.16 9.68
N SER A 231 -31.99 -8.28 10.59
CA SER A 231 -31.86 -9.44 11.47
C SER A 231 -32.75 -9.38 12.70
N MET A 232 -33.53 -8.30 12.88
CA MET A 232 -34.47 -8.11 14.01
C MET A 232 -33.83 -8.38 15.38
N GLY A 233 -32.56 -7.99 15.55
CA GLY A 233 -31.82 -8.15 16.80
C GLY A 233 -31.06 -9.48 16.94
N HIS A 234 -31.15 -10.38 15.97
CA HIS A 234 -30.33 -11.58 15.93
C HIS A 234 -28.94 -11.31 15.31
N VAL A 235 -27.95 -12.08 15.73
CA VAL A 235 -26.64 -12.11 15.06
C VAL A 235 -26.79 -12.96 13.80
N VAL A 236 -26.40 -12.40 12.66
CA VAL A 236 -26.22 -13.13 11.41
C VAL A 236 -24.81 -13.70 11.41
N GLU A 237 -24.69 -15.00 11.14
CA GLU A 237 -23.40 -15.68 11.08
C GLU A 237 -23.14 -16.25 9.68
N GLY A 238 -21.92 -16.03 9.20
CA GLY A 238 -21.45 -16.47 7.91
C GLY A 238 -22.05 -15.72 6.73
N MET A 239 -21.84 -16.29 5.54
CA MET A 239 -22.13 -15.60 4.26
C MET A 239 -23.48 -15.98 3.65
N ALA A 240 -24.14 -17.05 4.13
CA ALA A 240 -25.34 -17.60 3.50
C ALA A 240 -26.53 -16.63 3.49
N PHE A 241 -26.72 -15.89 4.59
CA PHE A 241 -27.75 -14.86 4.69
C PHE A 241 -27.54 -13.77 3.64
N HIS A 242 -26.35 -13.19 3.56
CA HIS A 242 -26.04 -12.16 2.58
C HIS A 242 -26.15 -12.71 1.14
N GLU A 243 -25.65 -13.92 0.87
CA GLU A 243 -25.74 -14.55 -0.45
C GLU A 243 -27.20 -14.67 -0.92
N PHE A 244 -28.10 -15.05 -0.02
CA PHE A 244 -29.53 -15.10 -0.31
C PHE A 244 -30.06 -13.73 -0.75
N TYR A 245 -29.66 -12.62 -0.11
CA TYR A 245 -30.06 -11.29 -0.54
C TYR A 245 -29.50 -10.91 -1.92
N PHE A 246 -28.20 -11.16 -2.20
CA PHE A 246 -27.62 -10.88 -3.52
C PHE A 246 -28.29 -11.70 -4.64
N LYS A 247 -28.63 -12.98 -4.38
CA LYS A 247 -29.34 -13.84 -5.34
C LYS A 247 -30.78 -13.41 -5.60
N ASN A 248 -31.42 -12.77 -4.63
CA ASN A 248 -32.82 -12.35 -4.70
C ASN A 248 -33.00 -10.83 -4.88
N ALA A 249 -31.92 -10.07 -4.98
CA ALA A 249 -31.92 -8.66 -5.35
C ALA A 249 -32.48 -8.50 -6.78
N GLY A 250 -33.79 -8.29 -6.88
CA GLY A 250 -34.56 -8.29 -8.13
C GLY A 250 -35.92 -9.00 -8.02
N ARG A 251 -36.13 -9.83 -6.99
CA ARG A 251 -37.42 -10.45 -6.63
C ARG A 251 -37.98 -9.83 -5.35
N GLY A 252 -38.25 -8.52 -5.37
CA GLY A 252 -39.18 -7.87 -4.43
C GLY A 252 -38.80 -7.79 -2.95
N GLY A 253 -37.53 -7.55 -2.57
CA GLY A 253 -37.11 -7.57 -1.15
C GLY A 253 -36.33 -6.37 -0.59
N LEU A 254 -35.82 -5.45 -1.42
CA LEU A 254 -35.12 -4.24 -0.94
C LEU A 254 -35.73 -2.93 -1.45
N GLY A 255 -36.78 -2.97 -2.29
CA GLY A 255 -37.47 -1.76 -2.75
C GLY A 255 -36.60 -0.76 -3.52
N VAL A 256 -35.41 -1.16 -3.99
CA VAL A 256 -34.50 -0.27 -4.71
C VAL A 256 -34.89 -0.26 -6.19
N SER A 257 -36.02 0.36 -6.52
CA SER A 257 -36.38 0.69 -7.92
C SER A 257 -35.52 1.83 -8.47
N SER A 258 -34.77 2.51 -7.60
CA SER A 258 -33.99 3.71 -7.83
C SER A 258 -32.51 3.43 -7.59
N ILE A 259 -31.61 4.04 -8.38
CA ILE A 259 -30.17 3.87 -8.19
C ILE A 259 -29.80 4.43 -6.80
N CYS A 260 -29.35 3.56 -5.90
CA CYS A 260 -28.88 3.94 -4.57
C CYS A 260 -27.35 3.95 -4.51
N LYS A 261 -26.79 4.94 -3.83
CA LYS A 261 -25.34 5.04 -3.54
C LYS A 261 -25.13 5.22 -2.05
N ALA A 262 -24.29 4.39 -1.45
CA ALA A 262 -23.79 4.59 -0.09
C ALA A 262 -22.49 5.38 -0.09
N ASN A 263 -22.28 6.19 0.94
CA ASN A 263 -21.03 6.92 1.15
C ASN A 263 -20.59 6.76 2.61
N VAL A 264 -19.31 6.46 2.80
CA VAL A 264 -18.64 6.51 4.10
C VAL A 264 -18.40 7.97 4.46
N VAL A 265 -19.16 8.50 5.42
CA VAL A 265 -19.05 9.89 5.89
C VAL A 265 -18.50 9.93 7.31
N ASP A 266 -17.58 10.88 7.55
CA ASP A 266 -16.92 11.10 8.84
C ASP A 266 -16.32 9.82 9.47
N PRO A 267 -15.42 9.10 8.76
CA PRO A 267 -14.88 7.84 9.25
C PRO A 267 -13.88 8.05 10.39
N HIS A 268 -14.06 7.29 11.45
CA HIS A 268 -13.08 7.10 12.51
C HIS A 268 -12.44 5.71 12.38
N VAL A 269 -11.11 5.66 12.22
CA VAL A 269 -10.35 4.41 12.07
C VAL A 269 -9.39 4.21 13.23
N MET A 270 -9.54 3.07 13.92
CA MET A 270 -8.63 2.61 14.97
C MET A 270 -7.88 1.37 14.50
N LEU A 271 -6.54 1.40 14.56
CA LEU A 271 -5.68 0.27 14.24
C LEU A 271 -5.24 -0.43 15.53
N LEU A 272 -5.37 -1.75 15.56
CA LEU A 272 -5.09 -2.64 16.70
C LEU A 272 -4.28 -3.85 16.21
N GLY A 273 -3.05 -3.60 15.75
CA GLY A 273 -2.21 -4.63 15.12
C GLY A 273 -2.81 -5.13 13.80
N ASP A 274 -3.09 -6.44 13.74
CA ASP A 274 -3.78 -7.05 12.59
C ASP A 274 -5.30 -6.81 12.58
N THR A 275 -5.84 -6.09 13.55
CA THR A 275 -7.27 -5.72 13.58
C THR A 275 -7.44 -4.23 13.37
N ALA A 276 -8.52 -3.82 12.71
CA ALA A 276 -8.91 -2.44 12.60
C ALA A 276 -10.41 -2.26 12.80
N VAL A 277 -10.81 -1.13 13.35
CA VAL A 277 -12.22 -0.75 13.50
C VAL A 277 -12.46 0.51 12.69
N VAL A 278 -13.46 0.49 11.81
CA VAL A 278 -13.90 1.63 11.01
C VAL A 278 -15.34 1.95 11.42
N ALA A 279 -15.53 3.07 12.14
CA ALA A 279 -16.84 3.57 12.53
C ALA A 279 -17.18 4.81 11.68
N PHE A 280 -18.38 4.90 11.13
CA PHE A 280 -18.76 5.95 10.19
C PHE A 280 -20.28 6.13 10.09
N ALA A 281 -20.70 7.26 9.52
CA ALA A 281 -22.06 7.46 9.05
C ALA A 281 -22.20 6.92 7.63
N ASN A 282 -23.00 5.87 7.45
CA ASN A 282 -23.34 5.32 6.14
C ASN A 282 -24.52 6.10 5.55
N VAL A 283 -24.23 7.02 4.64
CA VAL A 283 -25.24 7.87 3.98
C VAL A 283 -25.65 7.24 2.67
N ILE A 284 -26.88 6.72 2.62
CA ILE A 284 -27.48 6.11 1.43
C ILE A 284 -28.35 7.15 0.75
N GLN A 285 -28.03 7.46 -0.50
CA GLN A 285 -28.75 8.43 -1.31
C GLN A 285 -29.43 7.71 -2.47
N SER A 286 -30.67 8.11 -2.77
CA SER A 286 -31.46 7.64 -3.90
C SER A 286 -31.78 8.81 -4.83
N ALA A 287 -32.00 8.53 -6.11
CA ALA A 287 -32.48 9.53 -7.06
C ALA A 287 -33.94 9.97 -6.81
N THR A 288 -34.73 9.11 -6.16
CA THR A 288 -36.19 9.32 -6.00
C THR A 288 -36.62 9.38 -4.54
N ASP A 289 -35.80 8.87 -3.63
CA ASP A 289 -36.16 8.70 -2.22
C ASP A 289 -35.28 9.57 -1.30
N PRO A 290 -35.78 9.97 -0.12
CA PRO A 290 -34.98 10.68 0.86
C PRO A 290 -33.72 9.90 1.24
N SER A 291 -32.65 10.64 1.55
CA SER A 291 -31.42 10.01 2.04
C SER A 291 -31.65 9.35 3.40
N VAL A 292 -31.12 8.15 3.57
CA VAL A 292 -31.15 7.41 4.83
C VAL A 292 -29.74 7.36 5.41
N VAL A 293 -29.62 7.52 6.73
CA VAL A 293 -28.34 7.48 7.42
C VAL A 293 -28.35 6.38 8.47
N TYR A 294 -27.36 5.52 8.42
CA TYR A 294 -27.09 4.53 9.47
C TYR A 294 -25.76 4.85 10.14
N MET A 295 -25.68 4.54 11.43
CA MET A 295 -24.37 4.44 12.10
C MET A 295 -23.85 3.02 11.88
N GLU A 296 -22.64 2.92 11.35
CA GLU A 296 -22.06 1.63 11.00
C GLU A 296 -20.66 1.51 11.58
N THR A 297 -20.39 0.37 12.22
CA THR A 297 -19.06 -0.01 12.70
C THR A 297 -18.67 -1.31 12.04
N ARG A 298 -17.50 -1.33 11.40
CA ARG A 298 -16.92 -2.51 10.77
C ARG A 298 -15.62 -2.88 11.42
N VAL A 299 -15.47 -4.15 11.77
CA VAL A 299 -14.20 -4.73 12.21
C VAL A 299 -13.57 -5.43 11.02
N TRP A 300 -12.32 -5.06 10.77
CA TRP A 300 -11.47 -5.65 9.74
C TRP A 300 -10.36 -6.42 10.42
N ASN A 301 -10.05 -7.60 9.91
CA ASN A 301 -8.88 -8.36 10.31
C ASN A 301 -7.97 -8.55 9.09
N ARG A 302 -6.67 -8.42 9.31
CA ARG A 302 -5.65 -8.65 8.30
C ARG A 302 -5.06 -10.04 8.51
N SER A 303 -5.36 -10.93 7.58
CA SER A 303 -4.70 -12.23 7.48
C SER A 303 -3.87 -12.28 6.20
N SER A 304 -2.64 -12.80 6.36
CA SER A 304 -1.65 -12.90 5.28
C SER A 304 -1.33 -11.58 4.54
N GLY A 305 -1.67 -10.40 5.06
CA GLY A 305 -1.44 -9.09 4.41
C GLY A 305 -2.66 -8.50 3.68
N THR A 306 -3.86 -9.08 3.82
CA THR A 306 -5.10 -8.61 3.16
C THR A 306 -6.16 -8.37 4.22
N TRP A 307 -6.84 -7.24 4.13
CA TRP A 307 -7.94 -6.91 5.03
C TRP A 307 -9.22 -7.62 4.62
N LYS A 308 -9.86 -8.26 5.60
CA LYS A 308 -11.18 -8.89 5.50
C LYS A 308 -12.11 -8.31 6.53
N ASN A 309 -13.33 -7.98 6.15
CA ASN A 309 -14.36 -7.61 7.09
C ASN A 309 -14.83 -8.87 7.82
N VAL A 310 -14.65 -8.89 9.15
CA VAL A 310 -14.99 -10.04 10.01
C VAL A 310 -16.24 -9.80 10.84
N HIS A 311 -16.57 -8.52 11.08
CA HIS A 311 -17.78 -8.16 11.78
C HIS A 311 -18.30 -6.80 11.30
N PHE A 312 -19.62 -6.62 11.31
CA PHE A 312 -20.19 -5.28 11.28
C PHE A 312 -21.45 -5.16 12.13
N HIS A 313 -21.67 -3.95 12.64
CA HIS A 313 -22.91 -3.57 13.30
C HIS A 313 -23.43 -2.31 12.62
N ARG A 314 -24.69 -2.37 12.18
CA ARG A 314 -25.42 -1.24 11.62
C ARG A 314 -26.65 -0.94 12.48
N SER A 315 -26.74 0.28 12.99
CA SER A 315 -27.89 0.79 13.73
C SER A 315 -28.53 1.97 13.01
N ALA A 316 -29.86 2.06 13.08
CA ALA A 316 -30.57 3.26 12.64
C ALA A 316 -30.22 4.43 13.57
N LYS A 317 -30.14 5.62 13.00
CA LYS A 317 -30.08 6.86 13.78
C LYS A 317 -31.47 7.27 14.26
#